data_AF-A0A3B3RBC3-F1
#
_entry.id   AF-A0A3B3RBC3-F1
#
_cell.length_a   1.000
_cell.length_b   1.000
_cell.length_c   1.000
_cell.angle_alpha   90.00
_cell.angle_beta   90.00
_cell.angle_gamma   90.00
#
_symmetry.space_group_name_H-M   'P 1'
#
loop_
_entity.id
_entity.type
_entity.pdbx_description
1 polymer ?
#
loop_
_entity_poly.entity_id
_entity_poly.type
_entity_poly.pdbx_seq_one_letter_code
_entity_poly.pdbx_strand_id
1 'polypeptide(L)'
;MDDPDYIPVDLSPEMLSELEDIRRWKKAFLLDLKRLLEELREAIKEVEGLNSSTKSSKALKKNSHVATGRKKFNMDPKKGIKFLVENDLLRHTPEDIAQFLFKGEGLNKTAIGDYLGERDDFNIQVLQAFVGIHQFPDFNLVQALRQFLWSFRLPGEAQKIDRMMEAFAQRYCHCNPGVFQSTDTCYVLSFSIIMLNTSLHNPNVRDKPSVDRFIAMNRGIDDGGNLPEALLRSLYKSRRSFSKFLKMMAII
;
A
#
# COMPACT_ATOMS: atom_id res chain seq x y z
N MET A 1 -14.24 -64.14 18.31
CA MET A 1 -15.05 -64.48 19.51
C MET A 1 -16.13 -63.41 19.68
N ASP A 2 -16.92 -63.15 18.65
CA ASP A 2 -18.00 -62.15 18.68
C ASP A 2 -19.14 -62.66 17.80
N ASP A 3 -19.76 -63.76 18.23
CA ASP A 3 -21.04 -64.18 17.65
C ASP A 3 -22.15 -63.49 18.48
N PRO A 4 -22.91 -62.54 17.91
CA PRO A 4 -23.96 -61.82 18.62
C PRO A 4 -25.10 -62.72 19.11
N ASP A 5 -25.20 -63.94 18.57
CA ASP A 5 -26.21 -64.94 18.91
C ASP A 5 -25.67 -66.04 19.84
N TYR A 6 -24.43 -65.93 20.33
CA TYR A 6 -23.89 -66.88 21.31
C TYR A 6 -24.70 -66.84 22.62
N ILE A 7 -25.21 -68.00 23.03
CA ILE A 7 -25.90 -68.20 24.31
C ILE A 7 -25.09 -69.23 25.10
N PRO A 8 -24.47 -68.84 26.24
CA PRO A 8 -23.77 -69.78 27.12
C PRO A 8 -24.70 -70.89 27.62
N VAL A 9 -24.23 -72.14 27.62
CA VAL A 9 -25.05 -73.36 27.80
C VAL A 9 -25.56 -73.56 29.25
N ASP A 10 -25.02 -72.81 30.24
CA ASP A 10 -25.30 -72.98 31.68
C ASP A 10 -26.05 -71.79 32.33
N LEU A 11 -26.86 -71.04 31.59
CA LEU A 11 -27.60 -69.88 32.14
C LEU A 11 -28.96 -70.28 32.73
N SER A 12 -29.29 -69.72 33.90
CA SER A 12 -30.63 -69.84 34.48
C SER A 12 -31.66 -69.01 33.65
N PRO A 13 -32.96 -69.33 33.74
CA PRO A 13 -34.00 -68.56 33.04
C PRO A 13 -34.00 -67.06 33.35
N GLU A 14 -33.66 -66.70 34.59
CA GLU A 14 -33.53 -65.31 35.04
C GLU A 14 -32.35 -64.60 34.37
N MET A 15 -31.19 -65.27 34.28
CA MET A 15 -30.00 -64.71 33.61
C MET A 15 -30.18 -64.57 32.09
N LEU A 16 -30.97 -65.45 31.46
CA LEU A 16 -31.34 -65.32 30.05
C LEU A 16 -32.21 -64.09 29.81
N SER A 17 -33.17 -63.82 30.71
CA SER A 17 -34.02 -62.63 30.65
C SER A 17 -33.20 -61.34 30.82
N GLU A 18 -32.28 -61.29 31.78
CA GLU A 18 -31.40 -60.13 31.98
C GLU A 18 -30.48 -59.89 30.77
N LEU A 19 -29.95 -60.96 30.16
CA LEU A 19 -29.13 -60.87 28.96
C LEU A 19 -29.92 -60.30 27.76
N GLU A 20 -31.18 -60.70 27.60
CA GLU A 20 -32.07 -60.13 26.59
C GLU A 20 -32.35 -58.64 26.83
N ASP A 21 -32.56 -58.24 28.08
CA ASP A 21 -32.77 -56.84 28.44
C ASP A 21 -31.51 -55.99 28.19
N ILE A 22 -30.32 -56.50 28.54
CA ILE A 22 -29.04 -55.86 28.24
C ILE A 22 -28.85 -55.73 26.71
N ARG A 23 -29.19 -56.77 25.93
CA ARG A 23 -29.12 -56.73 24.46
C ARG A 23 -30.08 -55.70 23.88
N ARG A 24 -31.31 -55.62 24.39
CA ARG A 24 -32.30 -54.61 24.00
C ARG A 24 -31.83 -53.20 24.32
N TRP A 25 -31.31 -52.99 25.53
CA TRP A 25 -30.79 -51.71 25.98
C TRP A 25 -29.58 -51.26 25.14
N LYS A 26 -28.64 -52.17 24.87
CA LYS A 26 -27.49 -51.92 23.99
C LYS A 26 -27.94 -51.54 22.58
N LYS A 27 -28.95 -52.20 22.02
CA LYS A 27 -29.48 -51.91 20.69
C LYS A 27 -30.15 -50.53 20.65
N ALA A 28 -30.95 -50.20 21.67
CA ALA A 28 -31.59 -48.88 21.80
C ALA A 28 -30.54 -47.76 21.94
N PHE A 29 -29.53 -47.97 22.78
CA PHE A 29 -28.44 -47.02 22.98
C PHE A 29 -27.64 -46.77 21.69
N LEU A 30 -27.32 -47.82 20.93
CA LEU A 30 -26.63 -47.68 19.64
C LEU A 30 -27.46 -46.94 18.59
N LEU A 31 -28.78 -47.10 18.62
CA LEU A 31 -29.71 -46.34 17.78
C LEU A 31 -29.71 -44.86 18.13
N ASP A 32 -29.78 -44.52 19.42
CA ASP A 32 -29.71 -43.14 19.89
C ASP A 32 -28.35 -42.50 19.56
N LEU A 33 -27.24 -43.23 19.72
CA LEU A 33 -25.91 -42.73 19.40
C LEU A 33 -25.77 -42.44 17.90
N LYS A 34 -26.33 -43.29 17.04
CA LYS A 34 -26.39 -43.04 15.59
C LYS A 34 -27.26 -41.83 15.24
N ARG A 35 -28.41 -41.66 15.90
CA ARG A 35 -29.29 -40.50 15.69
C ARG A 35 -28.56 -39.20 16.05
N LEU A 36 -27.94 -39.13 17.22
CA LEU A 36 -27.18 -37.97 17.68
C LEU A 36 -26.02 -37.64 16.73
N LEU A 37 -25.38 -38.64 16.15
CA LEU A 37 -24.28 -38.44 15.20
C LEU A 37 -24.77 -37.81 13.88
N GLU A 38 -25.95 -38.19 13.39
CA GLU A 38 -26.55 -37.58 12.21
C GLU A 38 -27.04 -36.15 12.50
N GLU A 39 -27.64 -35.92 13.67
CA GLU A 39 -28.02 -34.58 14.13
C GLU A 39 -26.81 -33.64 14.20
N LEU A 40 -25.69 -34.11 14.77
CA LEU A 40 -24.46 -33.33 14.83
C LEU A 40 -23.90 -33.02 13.42
N ARG A 41 -23.98 -33.99 12.51
CA ARG A 41 -23.51 -33.85 11.12
C ARG A 41 -24.32 -32.81 10.36
N GLU A 42 -25.64 -32.81 10.50
CA GLU A 42 -26.51 -31.81 9.86
C GLU A 42 -26.33 -30.44 10.49
N ALA A 43 -26.18 -30.35 11.83
CA ALA A 43 -25.85 -29.09 12.49
C ALA A 43 -24.51 -28.50 12.01
N ILE A 44 -23.48 -29.34 11.79
CA ILE A 44 -22.19 -28.89 11.23
C ILE A 44 -22.39 -28.34 9.80
N LYS A 45 -23.12 -29.05 8.93
CA LYS A 45 -23.42 -28.57 7.57
C LYS A 45 -24.15 -27.23 7.58
N GLU A 46 -25.11 -27.05 8.48
CA GLU A 46 -25.89 -25.82 8.59
C GLU A 46 -25.00 -24.64 9.04
N VAL A 47 -24.15 -24.85 10.03
CA VAL A 47 -23.17 -23.86 10.50
C VAL A 47 -22.17 -23.50 9.39
N GLU A 48 -21.71 -24.46 8.59
CA GLU A 48 -20.82 -24.22 7.46
C GLU A 48 -21.52 -23.46 6.30
N GLY A 49 -22.77 -23.80 6.01
CA GLY A 49 -23.58 -23.14 4.97
C GLY A 49 -23.95 -21.69 5.32
N LEU A 50 -24.26 -21.42 6.58
CA LEU A 50 -24.48 -20.06 7.09
C LEU A 50 -23.19 -19.23 7.06
N ASN A 51 -22.05 -19.84 7.38
CA ASN A 51 -20.74 -19.18 7.35
C ASN A 51 -20.28 -18.83 5.92
N SER A 52 -20.52 -19.70 4.93
CA SER A 52 -20.12 -19.46 3.53
C SER A 52 -20.95 -18.32 2.90
N SER A 53 -22.26 -18.32 3.12
CA SER A 53 -23.19 -17.28 2.69
C SER A 53 -22.87 -15.92 3.35
N THR A 54 -22.59 -15.92 4.65
CA THR A 54 -22.22 -14.71 5.40
C THR A 54 -20.86 -14.15 4.97
N LYS A 55 -19.86 -15.01 4.68
CA LYS A 55 -18.55 -14.58 4.17
C LYS A 55 -18.65 -13.94 2.78
N SER A 56 -19.45 -14.52 1.89
CA SER A 56 -19.67 -13.97 0.53
C SER A 56 -20.36 -12.59 0.58
N SER A 57 -21.43 -12.45 1.38
CA SER A 57 -22.09 -11.16 1.57
C SER A 57 -21.23 -10.11 2.29
N LYS A 58 -20.41 -10.51 3.27
CA LYS A 58 -19.45 -9.60 3.94
C LYS A 58 -18.33 -9.16 3.00
N ALA A 59 -17.82 -10.04 2.14
CA ALA A 59 -16.80 -9.71 1.15
C ALA A 59 -17.32 -8.72 0.08
N LEU A 60 -18.54 -8.95 -0.42
CA LEU A 60 -19.20 -8.04 -1.37
C LEU A 60 -19.47 -6.66 -0.75
N LYS A 61 -19.95 -6.61 0.50
CA LYS A 61 -20.10 -5.36 1.25
C LYS A 61 -18.76 -4.67 1.45
N LYS A 62 -17.72 -5.39 1.90
CA LYS A 62 -16.37 -4.85 2.11
C LYS A 62 -15.80 -4.22 0.83
N ASN A 63 -15.91 -4.91 -0.31
CA ASN A 63 -15.47 -4.36 -1.61
C ASN A 63 -16.25 -3.11 -2.02
N SER A 64 -17.56 -3.06 -1.76
CA SER A 64 -18.40 -1.88 -2.00
C SER A 64 -18.00 -0.68 -1.13
N HIS A 65 -17.73 -0.91 0.16
CA HIS A 65 -17.28 0.14 1.07
C HIS A 65 -15.88 0.65 0.70
N VAL A 66 -14.95 -0.22 0.29
CA VAL A 66 -13.62 0.20 -0.20
C VAL A 66 -13.75 1.10 -1.43
N ALA A 67 -14.58 0.71 -2.42
CA ALA A 67 -14.82 1.54 -3.60
C ALA A 67 -15.43 2.90 -3.24
N THR A 68 -16.35 2.93 -2.27
CA THR A 68 -16.96 4.16 -1.76
C THR A 68 -15.93 5.04 -1.05
N GLY A 69 -15.04 4.46 -0.23
CA GLY A 69 -13.96 5.17 0.44
C GLY A 69 -12.97 5.79 -0.55
N ARG A 70 -12.60 5.08 -1.61
CA ARG A 70 -11.75 5.61 -2.71
C ARG A 70 -12.42 6.79 -3.42
N LYS A 71 -13.73 6.69 -3.71
CA LYS A 71 -14.49 7.81 -4.29
C LYS A 71 -14.52 9.02 -3.36
N LYS A 72 -14.75 8.81 -2.06
CA LYS A 72 -14.71 9.87 -1.05
C LYS A 72 -13.32 10.51 -0.98
N PHE A 73 -12.25 9.73 -0.99
CA PHE A 73 -10.88 10.23 -1.03
C PHE A 73 -10.62 11.12 -2.24
N ASN A 74 -11.08 10.71 -3.42
CA ASN A 74 -10.91 11.49 -4.64
C ASN A 74 -11.67 12.82 -4.64
N MET A 75 -12.70 12.97 -3.80
CA MET A 75 -13.44 14.22 -3.60
C MET A 75 -12.84 15.06 -2.46
N ASP A 76 -12.49 14.42 -1.35
CA ASP A 76 -11.94 15.03 -0.14
C ASP A 76 -11.03 13.99 0.54
N PRO A 77 -9.70 14.12 0.40
CA PRO A 77 -8.76 13.12 0.89
C PRO A 77 -8.90 12.84 2.40
N LYS A 78 -9.08 13.89 3.21
CA LYS A 78 -9.20 13.77 4.67
C LYS A 78 -10.47 12.99 5.04
N LYS A 79 -11.61 13.29 4.41
CA LYS A 79 -12.86 12.54 4.63
C LYS A 79 -12.79 11.10 4.10
N GLY A 80 -12.09 10.88 2.99
CA GLY A 80 -11.88 9.55 2.44
C GLY A 80 -11.10 8.63 3.38
N ILE A 81 -9.96 9.11 3.89
CA ILE A 81 -9.16 8.38 4.89
C ILE A 81 -9.97 8.13 6.16
N LYS A 82 -10.65 9.16 6.69
CA LYS A 82 -11.50 9.03 7.87
C LYS A 82 -12.57 7.95 7.68
N PHE A 83 -13.27 7.94 6.54
CA PHE A 83 -14.27 6.93 6.24
C PHE A 83 -13.68 5.51 6.18
N LEU A 84 -12.52 5.34 5.54
CA LEU A 84 -11.86 4.04 5.45
C LEU A 84 -11.44 3.52 6.83
N VAL A 85 -10.98 4.41 7.71
CA VAL A 85 -10.60 4.09 9.09
C VAL A 85 -11.81 3.72 9.94
N GLU A 86 -12.87 4.52 9.90
CA GLU A 86 -14.10 4.29 10.68
C GLU A 86 -14.85 3.01 10.28
N ASN A 87 -14.60 2.49 9.07
CA ASN A 87 -15.19 1.25 8.57
C ASN A 87 -14.23 0.04 8.67
N ASP A 88 -13.14 0.15 9.43
CA ASP A 88 -12.11 -0.90 9.59
C ASP A 88 -11.51 -1.40 8.28
N LEU A 89 -11.45 -0.53 7.26
CA LEU A 89 -10.89 -0.83 5.94
C LEU A 89 -9.43 -0.39 5.82
N LEU A 90 -9.00 0.55 6.67
CA LEU A 90 -7.65 1.06 6.72
C LEU A 90 -7.29 1.34 8.17
N ARG A 91 -6.08 0.95 8.59
CA ARG A 91 -5.59 1.28 9.92
C ARG A 91 -5.15 2.74 9.96
N HIS A 92 -5.40 3.42 11.08
CA HIS A 92 -5.01 4.81 11.28
C HIS A 92 -3.55 4.91 11.75
N THR A 93 -2.63 4.45 10.91
CA THR A 93 -1.18 4.58 11.10
C THR A 93 -0.57 5.26 9.87
N PRO A 94 0.51 6.04 10.02
CA PRO A 94 1.18 6.67 8.89
C PRO A 94 1.60 5.67 7.82
N GLU A 95 2.09 4.49 8.22
CA GLU A 95 2.61 3.44 7.34
C GLU A 95 1.51 2.78 6.52
N ASP A 96 0.38 2.43 7.15
CA ASP A 96 -0.74 1.78 6.45
C ASP A 96 -1.38 2.75 5.44
N ILE A 97 -1.52 4.03 5.81
CA ILE A 97 -2.04 5.07 4.91
C ILE A 97 -1.05 5.33 3.78
N ALA A 98 0.25 5.45 4.06
CA ALA A 98 1.28 5.61 3.04
C ALA A 98 1.26 4.45 2.04
N GLN A 99 1.12 3.21 2.51
CA GLN A 99 1.04 2.02 1.66
C GLN A 99 -0.23 2.01 0.80
N PHE A 100 -1.36 2.46 1.35
CA PHE A 100 -2.61 2.64 0.62
C PHE A 100 -2.47 3.68 -0.50
N LEU A 101 -1.89 4.84 -0.20
CA LEU A 101 -1.63 5.90 -1.18
C LEU A 101 -0.64 5.44 -2.26
N PHE A 102 0.40 4.70 -1.87
CA PHE A 102 1.43 4.22 -2.80
C PHE A 102 0.90 3.18 -3.78
N LYS A 103 0.01 2.28 -3.33
CA LYS A 103 -0.70 1.34 -4.22
C LYS A 103 -1.57 2.09 -5.25
N GLY A 104 -2.19 3.19 -4.85
CA GLY A 104 -2.87 4.13 -5.77
C GLY A 104 -4.08 3.56 -6.53
N GLU A 105 -4.56 2.36 -6.18
CA GLU A 105 -5.64 1.69 -6.92
C GLU A 105 -6.95 2.49 -6.85
N GLY A 106 -7.38 3.07 -7.97
CA GLY A 106 -8.61 3.87 -8.05
C GLY A 106 -8.52 5.22 -7.34
N LEU A 107 -7.32 5.68 -6.98
CA LEU A 107 -7.08 6.98 -6.38
C LEU A 107 -6.65 8.02 -7.41
N ASN A 108 -7.13 9.24 -7.24
CA ASN A 108 -6.70 10.37 -8.04
C ASN A 108 -5.32 10.85 -7.56
N LYS A 109 -4.33 10.87 -8.45
CA LYS A 109 -2.96 11.32 -8.14
C LYS A 109 -2.88 12.77 -7.65
N THR A 110 -3.81 13.63 -8.06
CA THR A 110 -3.93 15.00 -7.53
C THR A 110 -4.35 14.97 -6.07
N ALA A 111 -5.39 14.19 -5.74
CA ALA A 111 -5.86 14.01 -4.36
C ALA A 111 -4.77 13.41 -3.45
N ILE A 112 -3.96 12.49 -3.97
CA ILE A 112 -2.79 11.95 -3.26
C ILE A 112 -1.79 13.08 -2.95
N GLY A 113 -1.42 13.87 -3.96
CA GLY A 113 -0.52 15.01 -3.80
C GLY A 113 -1.05 16.02 -2.78
N ASP A 114 -2.33 16.38 -2.88
CA ASP A 114 -2.95 17.34 -1.98
C ASP A 114 -2.86 16.89 -0.52
N TYR A 115 -3.14 15.60 -0.24
CA TYR A 115 -3.09 15.01 1.10
C TYR A 115 -1.66 14.89 1.64
N LEU A 116 -0.72 14.41 0.83
CA LEU A 116 0.69 14.30 1.23
C LEU A 116 1.33 15.68 1.46
N GLY A 117 0.80 16.71 0.78
CA GLY A 117 1.22 18.09 0.95
C GLY A 117 0.50 18.83 2.08
N GLU A 118 -0.31 18.20 2.94
CA GLU A 118 -0.93 18.92 4.06
C GLU A 118 0.07 19.16 5.20
N ARG A 119 -0.03 20.30 5.88
CA ARG A 119 0.92 20.73 6.94
C ARG A 119 0.70 20.05 8.30
N ASP A 120 -0.37 19.29 8.43
CA ASP A 120 -0.70 18.61 9.68
C ASP A 120 0.37 17.56 10.01
N ASP A 121 0.78 17.45 11.28
CA ASP A 121 1.88 16.57 11.70
C ASP A 121 1.68 15.11 11.28
N PHE A 122 0.43 14.65 11.28
CA PHE A 122 0.10 13.31 10.83
C PHE A 122 0.32 13.13 9.32
N ASN A 123 -0.04 14.13 8.50
CA ASN A 123 0.20 14.12 7.07
C ASN A 123 1.70 14.17 6.74
N ILE A 124 2.48 14.91 7.53
CA ILE A 124 3.94 14.94 7.43
C ILE A 124 4.52 13.55 7.72
N GLN A 125 4.06 12.86 8.76
CA GLN A 125 4.47 11.48 9.05
C GLN A 125 4.08 10.51 7.92
N VAL A 126 2.88 10.65 7.36
CA VAL A 126 2.44 9.84 6.20
C VAL A 126 3.33 10.12 4.98
N LEU A 127 3.71 11.37 4.72
CA LEU A 127 4.65 11.72 3.65
C LEU A 127 6.00 11.06 3.86
N GLN A 128 6.56 11.11 5.07
CA GLN A 128 7.84 10.46 5.38
C GLN A 128 7.77 8.94 5.18
N ALA A 129 6.69 8.29 5.65
CA ALA A 129 6.46 6.86 5.39
C ALA A 129 6.29 6.57 3.89
N PHE A 130 5.56 7.41 3.16
CA PHE A 130 5.32 7.26 1.71
C PHE A 130 6.61 7.37 0.89
N VAL A 131 7.46 8.34 1.23
CA VAL A 131 8.78 8.48 0.63
C VAL A 131 9.68 7.31 1.04
N GLY A 132 9.56 6.82 2.28
CA GLY A 132 10.26 5.64 2.79
C GLY A 132 9.97 4.35 2.00
N ILE A 133 8.77 4.21 1.41
CA ILE A 133 8.44 3.06 0.53
C ILE A 133 9.24 3.11 -0.78
N HIS A 134 9.64 4.30 -1.23
CA HIS A 134 10.46 4.41 -2.43
C HIS A 134 11.86 3.87 -2.16
N GLN A 135 12.25 2.89 -2.96
CA GLN A 135 13.61 2.39 -3.05
C GLN A 135 14.28 3.00 -4.28
N PHE A 136 15.48 3.55 -4.10
CA PHE A 136 16.28 4.16 -5.17
C PHE A 136 17.63 3.46 -5.36
N PRO A 137 17.68 2.13 -5.55
CA PRO A 137 18.95 1.42 -5.70
C PRO A 137 19.61 1.80 -7.04
N ASP A 138 20.85 2.29 -6.97
CA ASP A 138 21.69 2.68 -8.12
C ASP A 138 21.06 3.70 -9.08
N PHE A 139 20.04 4.43 -8.63
CA PHE A 139 19.36 5.43 -9.44
C PHE A 139 20.08 6.77 -9.32
N ASN A 140 20.36 7.40 -10.47
CA ASN A 140 20.73 8.81 -10.47
C ASN A 140 19.54 9.69 -10.08
N LEU A 141 19.82 10.95 -9.71
CA LEU A 141 18.81 11.87 -9.21
C LEU A 141 17.61 12.06 -10.16
N VAL A 142 17.83 12.10 -11.48
CA VAL A 142 16.74 12.21 -12.47
C VAL A 142 15.85 10.95 -12.47
N GLN A 143 16.44 9.76 -12.33
CA GLN A 143 15.68 8.50 -12.28
C GLN A 143 14.84 8.41 -11.00
N ALA A 144 15.43 8.75 -9.85
CA ALA A 144 14.72 8.78 -8.58
C ALA A 144 13.58 9.80 -8.58
N LEU A 145 13.82 11.03 -9.06
CA LEU A 145 12.78 12.06 -9.23
C LEU A 145 11.64 11.57 -10.11
N ARG A 146 11.95 10.88 -11.21
CA ARG A 146 10.94 10.32 -12.12
C ARG A 146 10.07 9.28 -11.41
N GLN A 147 10.66 8.38 -10.64
CA GLN A 147 9.88 7.38 -9.90
C GLN A 147 9.01 8.05 -8.84
N PHE A 148 9.60 8.97 -8.07
CA PHE A 148 8.90 9.69 -7.01
C PHE A 148 7.68 10.44 -7.53
N LEU A 149 7.88 11.30 -8.53
CA LEU A 149 6.83 12.11 -9.14
C LEU A 149 5.83 11.28 -9.99
N TRP A 150 6.00 9.96 -10.10
CA TRP A 150 5.06 9.11 -10.85
C TRP A 150 3.92 8.68 -9.96
N SER A 151 4.19 8.61 -8.66
CA SER A 151 3.27 8.09 -7.66
C SER A 151 2.14 9.08 -7.32
N PHE A 152 2.36 10.39 -7.49
CA PHE A 152 1.37 11.44 -7.25
C PHE A 152 1.56 12.63 -8.21
N ARG A 153 0.63 13.59 -8.21
CA ARG A 153 0.78 14.88 -8.91
C ARG A 153 1.23 15.94 -7.91
N LEU A 154 2.28 16.69 -8.24
CA LEU A 154 2.71 17.79 -7.40
C LEU A 154 1.59 18.83 -7.23
N PRO A 155 1.33 19.30 -5.99
CA PRO A 155 0.42 20.42 -5.75
C PRO A 155 0.93 21.72 -6.40
N GLY A 156 0.03 22.70 -6.57
CA GLY A 156 0.40 24.00 -7.13
C GLY A 156 1.02 24.96 -6.10
N GLU A 157 0.77 24.74 -4.81
CA GLU A 157 1.23 25.61 -3.74
C GLU A 157 2.70 25.36 -3.40
N ALA A 158 3.52 26.42 -3.47
CA ALA A 158 4.96 26.34 -3.25
C ALA A 158 5.34 25.65 -1.94
N GLN A 159 4.63 25.94 -0.84
CA GLN A 159 4.87 25.34 0.48
C GLN A 159 4.59 23.83 0.54
N LYS A 160 3.74 23.30 -0.33
CA LYS A 160 3.47 21.86 -0.42
C LYS A 160 4.57 21.17 -1.22
N ILE A 161 4.96 21.77 -2.35
CA ILE A 161 6.06 21.29 -3.18
C ILE A 161 7.35 21.22 -2.35
N ASP A 162 7.66 22.29 -1.63
CA ASP A 162 8.85 22.42 -0.79
C ASP A 162 9.02 21.22 0.16
N ARG A 163 7.99 20.91 0.96
CA ARG A 163 8.00 19.77 1.89
C ARG A 163 8.14 18.42 1.23
N MET A 164 7.53 18.22 0.06
CA MET A 164 7.68 16.97 -0.70
C MET A 164 9.09 16.80 -1.23
N MET A 165 9.69 17.88 -1.73
CA MET A 165 11.04 17.87 -2.27
C MET A 165 12.10 17.71 -1.18
N GLU A 166 11.89 18.28 0.00
CA GLU A 166 12.74 18.08 1.17
C GLU A 166 12.72 16.61 1.62
N ALA A 167 11.53 16.02 1.78
CA ALA A 167 11.41 14.60 2.14
C ALA A 167 12.04 13.68 1.08
N PHE A 168 11.86 14.00 -0.21
CA PHE A 168 12.52 13.29 -1.30
C PHE A 168 14.05 13.37 -1.22
N ALA A 169 14.61 14.56 -1.00
CA ALA A 169 16.05 14.76 -0.91
C ALA A 169 16.66 13.97 0.25
N GLN A 170 16.02 14.01 1.43
CA GLN A 170 16.43 13.23 2.60
C GLN A 170 16.49 11.74 2.26
N ARG A 171 15.45 11.21 1.61
CA ARG A 171 15.41 9.80 1.21
C ARG A 171 16.44 9.45 0.16
N TYR A 172 16.66 10.31 -0.84
CA TYR A 172 17.64 10.05 -1.89
C TYR A 172 19.05 9.95 -1.30
N CYS A 173 19.44 10.89 -0.44
CA CYS A 173 20.74 10.88 0.24
C CYS A 173 20.89 9.65 1.15
N HIS A 174 19.83 9.25 1.85
CA HIS A 174 19.83 8.03 2.65
C HIS A 174 20.03 6.76 1.81
N CYS A 175 19.41 6.68 0.63
CA CYS A 175 19.57 5.54 -0.28
C CYS A 175 20.92 5.55 -1.03
N ASN A 176 21.54 6.71 -1.20
CA ASN A 176 22.75 6.91 -2.01
C ASN A 176 23.81 7.68 -1.20
N PRO A 177 24.38 7.09 -0.14
CA PRO A 177 25.36 7.75 0.69
C PRO A 177 26.61 8.11 -0.13
N GLY A 178 27.13 9.33 0.05
CA GLY A 178 28.35 9.81 -0.59
C GLY A 178 28.17 10.41 -2.00
N VAL A 179 26.95 10.44 -2.54
CA VAL A 179 26.67 11.14 -3.82
C VAL A 179 26.62 12.67 -3.64
N PHE A 180 26.10 13.14 -2.51
CA PHE A 180 26.00 14.55 -2.14
C PHE A 180 26.56 14.76 -0.73
N GLN A 181 27.19 15.91 -0.45
CA GLN A 181 27.70 16.23 0.89
C GLN A 181 26.56 16.53 1.87
N SER A 182 25.53 17.23 1.40
CA SER A 182 24.37 17.60 2.21
C SER A 182 23.04 17.30 1.50
N THR A 183 21.99 17.14 2.29
CA THR A 183 20.61 17.03 1.79
C THR A 183 20.21 18.30 1.03
N ASP A 184 20.70 19.45 1.46
CA ASP A 184 20.43 20.75 0.84
C ASP A 184 20.94 20.78 -0.61
N THR A 185 22.13 20.24 -0.86
CA THR A 185 22.66 20.09 -2.23
C THR A 185 21.76 19.24 -3.11
N CYS A 186 21.27 18.10 -2.58
CA CYS A 186 20.34 17.23 -3.30
C CYS A 186 19.01 17.94 -3.59
N TYR A 187 18.49 18.69 -2.61
CA TYR A 187 17.27 19.47 -2.72
C TYR A 187 17.39 20.57 -3.79
N VAL A 188 18.44 21.42 -3.71
CA VAL A 188 18.69 22.50 -4.66
C VAL A 188 18.88 21.95 -6.07
N LEU A 189 19.68 20.87 -6.22
CA LEU A 189 19.90 20.25 -7.52
C LEU A 189 18.61 19.64 -8.10
N SER A 190 17.72 19.12 -7.25
CA SER A 190 16.42 18.59 -7.70
C SER A 190 15.55 19.70 -8.30
N PHE A 191 15.48 20.87 -7.66
CA PHE A 191 14.80 22.04 -8.22
C PHE A 191 15.46 22.53 -9.51
N SER A 192 16.79 22.58 -9.55
CA SER A 192 17.55 22.91 -10.76
C SER A 192 17.19 21.99 -11.93
N ILE A 193 16.99 20.69 -11.70
CA ILE A 193 16.56 19.72 -12.73
C ILE A 193 15.13 20.00 -13.20
N ILE A 194 14.21 20.30 -12.28
CA ILE A 194 12.81 20.64 -12.60
C ILE A 194 12.77 21.94 -13.44
N MET A 195 13.45 22.99 -12.99
CA MET A 195 13.57 24.27 -13.70
C MET A 195 14.20 24.10 -15.09
N LEU A 196 15.27 23.31 -15.18
CA LEU A 196 15.91 22.99 -16.45
C LEU A 196 14.90 22.37 -17.43
N ASN A 197 14.06 21.43 -16.97
CA ASN A 197 13.05 20.81 -17.81
C ASN A 197 12.03 21.85 -18.32
N THR A 198 11.52 22.71 -17.44
CA THR A 198 10.64 23.83 -17.79
C THR A 198 11.26 24.72 -18.86
N SER A 199 12.50 25.16 -18.68
CA SER A 199 13.18 26.05 -19.65
C SER A 199 13.41 25.43 -21.02
N LEU A 200 13.64 24.12 -21.12
CA LEU A 200 13.95 23.48 -22.40
C LEU A 200 12.71 23.15 -23.24
N HIS A 201 11.59 22.91 -22.57
CA HIS A 201 10.35 22.44 -23.19
C HIS A 201 9.28 23.51 -23.33
N ASN A 202 9.40 24.62 -22.60
CA ASN A 202 8.55 25.78 -22.80
C ASN A 202 8.90 26.46 -24.15
N PRO A 203 7.98 26.49 -25.14
CA PRO A 203 8.23 27.11 -26.44
C PRO A 203 8.47 28.62 -26.35
N ASN A 204 8.05 29.26 -25.25
CA ASN A 204 8.28 30.68 -25.01
C ASN A 204 9.73 30.98 -24.58
N VAL A 205 10.50 29.97 -24.18
CA VAL A 205 11.92 30.13 -23.83
C VAL A 205 12.76 29.96 -25.09
N ARG A 206 13.23 31.10 -25.63
CA ARG A 206 14.05 31.16 -26.85
C ARG A 206 15.47 30.65 -26.63
N ASP A 207 16.06 30.96 -25.49
CA ASP A 207 17.44 30.59 -25.16
C ASP A 207 17.46 29.38 -24.22
N LYS A 208 17.68 28.20 -24.82
CA LYS A 208 17.66 26.92 -24.12
C LYS A 208 19.02 26.68 -23.47
N PRO A 209 19.08 26.46 -22.13
CA PRO A 209 20.37 26.30 -21.45
C PRO A 209 21.19 25.14 -22.02
N SER A 210 22.43 25.42 -22.43
CA SER A 210 23.42 24.41 -22.81
C SER A 210 23.87 23.60 -21.60
N VAL A 211 24.61 22.50 -21.83
CA VAL A 211 25.15 21.68 -20.73
C VAL A 211 26.13 22.48 -19.88
N ASP A 212 26.96 23.31 -20.51
CA ASP A 212 27.94 24.12 -19.81
C ASP A 212 27.28 25.26 -19.02
N ARG A 213 26.17 25.82 -19.53
CA ARG A 213 25.35 26.76 -18.77
C ARG A 213 24.70 26.09 -17.56
N PHE A 214 24.19 24.86 -17.70
CA PHE A 214 23.65 24.11 -16.57
C PHE A 214 24.71 23.81 -15.50
N ILE A 215 25.94 23.47 -15.91
CA ILE A 215 27.06 23.31 -14.99
C ILE A 215 27.36 24.63 -14.26
N ALA A 216 27.46 25.73 -15.00
CA ALA A 216 27.74 27.06 -14.44
C ALA A 216 26.66 27.51 -13.44
N MET A 217 25.38 27.24 -13.72
CA MET A 217 24.26 27.57 -12.84
C MET A 217 24.26 26.79 -11.52
N ASN A 218 24.93 25.65 -11.45
CA ASN A 218 25.02 24.80 -10.26
C ASN A 218 26.42 24.81 -9.64
N ARG A 219 27.23 25.84 -9.90
CA ARG A 219 28.50 26.03 -9.18
C ARG A 219 28.25 26.46 -7.74
N GLY A 220 29.02 25.94 -6.80
CA GLY A 220 28.94 26.31 -5.38
C GLY A 220 27.80 25.67 -4.59
N ILE A 221 26.97 24.81 -5.19
CA ILE A 221 25.78 24.26 -4.51
C ILE A 221 26.09 23.11 -3.54
N ASP A 222 27.32 22.60 -3.54
CA ASP A 222 27.78 21.50 -2.67
C ASP A 222 28.54 22.08 -1.47
N ASP A 223 27.81 22.74 -0.57
CA ASP A 223 28.34 23.47 0.60
C ASP A 223 29.46 24.48 0.26
N GLY A 224 29.28 25.23 -0.84
CA GLY A 224 30.26 26.17 -1.38
C GLY A 224 31.24 25.52 -2.39
N GLY A 225 31.25 24.20 -2.50
CA GLY A 225 31.97 23.42 -3.50
C GLY A 225 31.20 23.18 -4.79
N ASN A 226 31.84 22.50 -5.75
CA ASN A 226 31.24 22.15 -7.04
C ASN A 226 30.99 20.65 -7.14
N LEU A 227 29.81 20.27 -7.62
CA LEU A 227 29.52 18.89 -7.98
C LEU A 227 30.39 18.41 -9.15
N PRO A 228 30.70 17.11 -9.24
CA PRO A 228 31.44 16.56 -10.37
C PRO A 228 30.77 16.88 -11.71
N GLU A 229 31.52 17.45 -12.66
CA GLU A 229 30.95 17.79 -13.97
C GLU A 229 30.35 16.58 -14.69
N ALA A 230 30.96 15.40 -14.54
CA ALA A 230 30.44 14.16 -15.12
C ALA A 230 29.02 13.84 -14.63
N LEU A 231 28.72 14.09 -13.35
CA LEU A 231 27.39 13.92 -12.77
C LEU A 231 26.41 14.89 -13.42
N LEU A 232 26.73 16.20 -13.46
CA LEU A 232 25.86 17.23 -14.05
C LEU A 232 25.60 16.98 -15.55
N ARG A 233 26.63 16.56 -16.29
CA ARG A 233 26.50 16.17 -17.72
C ARG A 233 25.61 14.95 -17.88
N SER A 234 25.71 13.95 -17.00
CA SER A 234 24.85 12.76 -17.00
C SER A 234 23.38 13.12 -16.74
N LEU A 235 23.11 13.93 -15.71
CA LEU A 235 21.76 14.42 -15.40
C LEU A 235 21.17 15.22 -16.56
N TYR A 236 21.96 16.12 -17.16
CA TYR A 236 21.58 16.88 -18.34
C TYR A 236 21.34 15.99 -19.58
N LYS A 237 22.01 14.85 -19.74
CA LYS A 237 21.72 13.92 -20.86
C LYS A 237 20.45 13.10 -20.57
N SER A 238 20.28 12.65 -19.34
CA SER A 238 19.14 11.84 -18.85
C SER A 238 17.79 12.60 -18.94
N ARG A 239 17.82 13.93 -19.04
CA ARG A 239 16.64 14.81 -19.14
C ARG A 239 15.68 14.53 -20.32
N ARG A 240 16.15 13.96 -21.44
CA ARG A 240 15.28 13.63 -22.59
C ARG A 240 14.21 12.59 -22.22
N SER A 241 14.53 11.69 -21.30
CA SER A 241 13.57 10.71 -20.74
C SER A 241 12.59 11.37 -19.75
N PHE A 242 13.06 12.38 -19.01
CA PHE A 242 12.29 13.16 -18.02
C PHE A 242 11.28 14.14 -18.66
N SER A 243 11.48 14.53 -19.93
CA SER A 243 10.65 15.48 -20.67
C SER A 243 9.18 15.06 -20.88
N LYS A 244 8.93 13.80 -21.27
CA LYS A 244 7.56 13.29 -21.49
C LYS A 244 6.75 13.27 -20.18
N PHE A 245 7.46 13.29 -19.06
CA PHE A 245 6.92 13.05 -17.74
C PHE A 245 6.40 14.33 -17.08
N LEU A 246 7.16 15.44 -17.13
CA LEU A 246 6.74 16.71 -16.54
C LEU A 246 5.58 17.38 -17.29
N LYS A 247 5.51 17.22 -18.62
CA LYS A 247 4.32 17.62 -19.41
C LYS A 247 3.06 16.88 -18.98
N MET A 248 3.20 15.63 -18.53
CA MET A 248 2.09 14.85 -18.01
C MET A 248 1.68 15.28 -16.59
N MET A 249 2.52 16.04 -15.87
CA MET A 249 2.29 16.49 -14.50
C MET A 249 1.64 17.88 -14.40
N ALA A 250 1.47 18.62 -15.51
CA ALA A 250 0.90 19.98 -15.54
C ALA A 250 1.70 21.05 -14.75
N ILE A 251 3.02 20.88 -14.67
CA ILE A 251 3.95 21.87 -14.08
C ILE A 251 4.50 22.82 -15.17
N ILE A 252 4.21 22.54 -16.45
CA ILE A 252 4.63 23.31 -17.63
C ILE A 252 3.46 23.42 -18.61
#